data_AF-A0A7W1GBB7-F1
#
_entry.id   AF-A0A7W1GBB7-F1
#
_cell.length_a   1.000
_cell.length_b   1.000
_cell.length_c   1.000
_cell.angle_alpha   90.00
_cell.angle_beta   90.00
_cell.angle_gamma   90.00
#
_symmetry.space_group_name_H-M   'P 1'
#
loop_
_entity.id
_entity.type
_entity.pdbx_description
1 polymer ?
#
loop_
_entity_poly.entity_id
_entity_poly.type
_entity_poly.pdbx_seq_one_letter_code
_entity_poly.pdbx_strand_id
1 'polypeptide(L)'
;MPAPSLLKKQREFVSQCVGEGLETDEINKRAAKFRPPFQIRRSLADYYRKKNGVKIDEIKEAGEMDALCTGLSIRESRVAILQEVTSKLLLMVRASVDFDEPQYRQLRGLLDDIAKETGGRKLNVEHTGKDGGDLELNITINGPRTSS
;
A
#
# COMPACT_ATOMS: atom_id res chain seq x y z
N MET A 1 31.44 -17.87 -18.04
CA MET A 1 31.82 -16.69 -17.23
C MET A 1 31.49 -16.99 -15.76
N PRO A 2 32.47 -17.27 -14.88
CA PRO A 2 32.21 -17.34 -13.44
C PRO A 2 31.78 -15.95 -12.94
N ALA A 3 30.76 -15.90 -12.08
CA ALA A 3 30.26 -14.62 -11.55
C ALA A 3 31.31 -13.97 -10.63
N PRO A 4 31.52 -12.65 -10.72
CA PRO A 4 32.46 -11.95 -9.84
C PRO A 4 32.04 -12.15 -8.38
N SER A 5 32.99 -12.48 -7.51
CA SER A 5 32.71 -12.66 -6.08
C SER A 5 32.21 -11.33 -5.49
N LEU A 6 31.05 -11.35 -4.82
CA LEU A 6 30.50 -10.15 -4.20
C LEU A 6 31.48 -9.53 -3.19
N LEU A 7 31.59 -8.20 -3.22
CA LEU A 7 32.32 -7.41 -2.22
C LEU A 7 31.69 -7.59 -0.83
N LYS A 8 32.46 -7.36 0.24
CA LYS A 8 31.97 -7.51 1.63
C LYS A 8 30.67 -6.73 1.88
N LYS A 9 30.64 -5.45 1.46
CA LYS A 9 29.44 -4.59 1.57
C LYS A 9 28.25 -5.12 0.77
N GLN A 10 28.48 -5.72 -0.40
CA GLN A 10 27.41 -6.32 -1.21
C GLN A 10 26.86 -7.59 -0.56
N ARG A 11 27.72 -8.39 0.09
CA ARG A 11 27.29 -9.57 0.86
C ARG A 11 26.43 -9.20 2.07
N GLU A 12 26.83 -8.17 2.80
CA GLU A 12 26.03 -7.63 3.92
C GLU A 12 24.68 -7.13 3.43
N PHE A 13 24.66 -6.38 2.33
CA PHE A 13 23.42 -5.91 1.70
C PHE A 13 22.49 -7.05 1.30
N VAL A 14 23.01 -8.09 0.64
CA VAL A 14 22.21 -9.28 0.27
C VAL A 14 21.68 -9.98 1.51
N SER A 15 22.51 -10.15 2.54
CA SER A 15 22.09 -10.77 3.80
C SER A 15 20.96 -9.99 4.48
N GLN A 16 21.03 -8.66 4.46
CA GLN A 16 19.98 -7.80 4.99
C GLN A 16 18.69 -7.95 4.19
N CYS A 17 18.76 -7.82 2.86
CA CYS A 17 17.57 -7.95 2.01
C CYS A 17 16.93 -9.34 2.11
N VAL A 18 17.73 -10.39 2.28
CA VAL A 18 17.22 -11.73 2.56
C VAL A 18 16.54 -11.80 3.93
N GLY A 19 17.11 -11.16 4.96
CA GLY A 19 16.47 -11.05 6.28
C GLY A 19 15.13 -10.31 6.26
N GLU A 20 14.96 -9.35 5.35
CA GLU A 20 13.68 -8.67 5.09
C GLU A 20 12.66 -9.54 4.32
N GLY A 21 13.04 -10.76 3.92
CA GLY A 21 12.14 -11.68 3.19
C GLY A 21 12.03 -11.38 1.69
N LEU A 22 12.90 -10.54 1.12
CA LEU A 22 12.80 -10.11 -0.29
C LEU A 22 13.09 -11.24 -1.29
N GLU A 23 12.39 -11.18 -2.42
CA GLU A 23 12.64 -12.06 -3.56
C GLU A 23 13.85 -11.62 -4.37
N THR A 24 14.42 -12.54 -5.16
CA THR A 24 15.65 -12.29 -5.93
C THR A 24 15.50 -11.08 -6.87
N ASP A 25 14.33 -10.91 -7.48
CA ASP A 25 14.07 -9.79 -8.39
C ASP A 25 14.00 -8.46 -7.65
N GLU A 26 13.46 -8.45 -6.43
CA GLU A 26 13.39 -7.27 -5.57
C GLU A 26 14.78 -6.90 -5.05
N ILE A 27 15.57 -7.89 -4.66
CA ILE A 27 16.97 -7.70 -4.27
C ILE A 27 17.73 -7.09 -5.44
N ASN A 28 17.55 -7.61 -6.67
CA ASN A 28 18.20 -7.07 -7.86
C ASN A 28 17.74 -5.65 -8.22
N LYS A 29 16.44 -5.32 -8.05
CA LYS A 29 15.93 -3.95 -8.20
C LYS A 29 16.62 -2.98 -7.23
N ARG A 30 16.83 -3.39 -5.98
CA ARG A 30 17.54 -2.56 -4.99
C ARG A 30 19.05 -2.54 -5.25
N ALA A 31 19.65 -3.67 -5.64
CA ALA A 31 21.07 -3.79 -5.95
C ALA A 31 21.50 -2.99 -7.18
N ALA A 32 20.59 -2.72 -8.13
CA ALA A 32 20.83 -1.81 -9.25
C ALA A 32 21.09 -0.36 -8.81
N LYS A 33 20.60 0.04 -7.63
CA LYS A 33 20.85 1.36 -7.03
C LYS A 33 22.09 1.38 -6.13
N PHE A 34 22.65 0.22 -5.82
CA PHE A 34 23.86 0.10 -5.00
C PHE A 34 25.08 0.60 -5.79
N ARG A 35 26.12 1.10 -5.10
CA ARG A 35 27.37 1.57 -5.75
C ARG A 35 28.57 0.75 -5.23
N PRO A 36 29.23 -0.06 -6.08
CA PRO A 36 28.91 -0.35 -7.48
C PRO A 36 27.67 -1.25 -7.62
N PRO A 37 26.87 -1.08 -8.69
CA PRO A 37 25.67 -1.87 -8.90
C PRO A 37 26.04 -3.32 -9.15
N PHE A 38 25.17 -4.22 -8.72
CA PHE A 38 25.39 -5.65 -8.88
C PHE A 38 24.08 -6.39 -9.05
N GLN A 39 24.20 -7.64 -9.50
CA GLN A 39 23.09 -8.56 -9.62
C GLN A 39 23.47 -9.88 -8.99
N ILE A 40 22.48 -10.55 -8.40
CA ILE A 40 22.62 -11.87 -7.81
C ILE A 40 21.74 -12.86 -8.54
N ARG A 41 22.19 -14.11 -8.54
CA ARG A 41 21.41 -15.26 -8.99
C ARG A 41 20.53 -15.78 -7.85
N ARG A 42 19.42 -16.43 -8.21
CA ARG A 42 18.52 -17.06 -7.24
C ARG A 42 19.25 -18.04 -6.30
N SER A 43 20.16 -18.85 -6.83
CA SER A 43 20.98 -19.78 -6.04
C SER A 43 21.80 -19.10 -4.93
N LEU A 44 22.26 -17.86 -5.15
CA LEU A 44 22.99 -17.12 -4.14
C LEU A 44 22.05 -16.59 -3.05
N ALA A 45 20.86 -16.09 -3.44
CA ALA A 45 19.82 -15.72 -2.48
C ALA A 45 19.41 -16.91 -1.61
N ASP A 46 19.25 -18.09 -2.21
CA ASP A 46 18.90 -19.34 -1.50
C ASP A 46 19.98 -19.77 -0.50
N TYR A 47 21.26 -19.62 -0.86
CA TYR A 47 22.36 -19.84 0.08
C TYR A 47 22.25 -18.94 1.31
N TYR A 48 22.00 -17.63 1.13
CA TYR A 48 21.85 -16.70 2.25
C TYR A 48 20.58 -16.96 3.08
N ARG A 49 19.48 -17.38 2.44
CA ARG A 49 18.24 -17.77 3.14
C ARG A 49 18.49 -18.95 4.07
N LYS A 50 19.11 -20.01 3.54
CA LYS A 50 19.47 -21.20 4.30
C LYS A 50 20.46 -20.87 5.42
N LYS A 51 21.47 -20.04 5.14
CA LYS A 51 22.49 -19.62 6.12
C LYS A 51 21.88 -18.83 7.28
N ASN A 52 20.93 -17.96 7.00
CA ASN A 52 20.30 -17.10 7.99
C ASN A 52 19.05 -17.74 8.63
N GLY A 53 18.69 -18.97 8.25
CA GLY A 53 17.47 -19.64 8.73
C GLY A 53 16.18 -18.94 8.31
N VAL A 54 16.21 -18.10 7.27
CA VAL A 54 15.05 -17.33 6.82
C VAL A 54 14.12 -18.23 6.01
N LYS A 55 12.92 -18.44 6.53
CA LYS A 55 11.82 -19.10 5.83
C LYS A 55 10.86 -18.04 5.31
N ILE A 56 10.90 -17.80 4.00
CA ILE A 56 10.09 -16.75 3.35
C ILE A 56 8.59 -17.03 3.51
N ASP A 57 8.20 -18.30 3.45
CA ASP A 57 6.80 -18.70 3.55
C ASP A 57 6.20 -18.29 4.90
N GLU A 58 6.94 -18.48 6.01
CA GLU A 58 6.50 -18.04 7.34
C GLU A 58 6.38 -16.51 7.45
N ILE A 59 7.29 -15.76 6.82
CA ILE A 59 7.22 -14.28 6.79
C ILE A 59 6.02 -13.79 5.98
N LYS A 60 5.74 -14.44 4.85
CA LYS A 60 4.57 -14.12 4.00
C LYS A 60 3.28 -14.44 4.74
N GLU A 61 3.17 -15.63 5.32
CA GLU A 61 2.00 -16.04 6.10
C GLU A 61 1.75 -15.07 7.27
N ALA A 62 2.79 -14.67 8.01
CA ALA A 62 2.65 -13.68 9.08
C ALA A 62 2.14 -12.33 8.56
N GLY A 63 2.70 -11.82 7.46
CA GLY A 63 2.26 -10.57 6.84
C GLY A 63 0.83 -10.63 6.31
N GLU A 64 0.42 -11.76 5.73
CA GLU A 64 -0.96 -12.01 5.28
C GLU A 64 -1.93 -12.06 6.46
N MET A 65 -1.57 -12.75 7.54
CA MET A 65 -2.36 -12.80 8.77
C MET A 65 -2.54 -11.43 9.41
N ASP A 66 -1.48 -10.61 9.48
CA ASP A 66 -1.56 -9.24 10.00
C ASP A 66 -2.48 -8.37 9.14
N ALA A 67 -2.37 -8.47 7.82
CA ALA A 67 -3.24 -7.74 6.89
C ALA A 67 -4.71 -8.17 7.02
N LEU A 68 -4.98 -9.47 7.19
CA LEU A 68 -6.31 -10.01 7.42
C LEU A 68 -6.89 -9.54 8.77
N CYS A 69 -6.13 -9.67 9.86
CA CYS A 69 -6.55 -9.21 11.18
C CYS A 69 -6.86 -7.71 11.19
N THR A 70 -5.99 -6.90 10.58
CA THR A 70 -6.22 -5.45 10.45
C THR A 70 -7.49 -5.17 9.64
N GLY A 71 -7.65 -5.84 8.49
CA GLY A 71 -8.84 -5.71 7.66
C GLY A 71 -10.14 -6.13 8.37
N LEU A 72 -10.09 -7.20 9.16
CA LEU A 72 -11.22 -7.69 9.96
C LEU A 72 -11.54 -6.73 11.11
N SER A 73 -10.55 -6.22 11.83
CA SER A 73 -10.74 -5.24 12.90
C SER A 73 -11.40 -3.95 12.40
N ILE A 74 -11.01 -3.49 11.21
CA ILE A 74 -11.67 -2.35 10.55
C ILE A 74 -13.13 -2.68 10.24
N ARG A 75 -13.44 -3.90 9.77
CA ARG A 75 -14.82 -4.32 9.51
C ARG A 75 -15.65 -4.40 10.80
N GLU A 76 -15.10 -4.95 11.88
CA GLU A 76 -15.77 -5.02 13.18
C GLU A 76 -16.13 -3.62 13.70
N SER A 77 -15.19 -2.69 13.62
CA SER A 77 -15.41 -1.29 14.03
C SER A 77 -16.53 -0.62 13.22
N ARG A 78 -16.61 -0.89 11.91
CA ARG A 78 -17.71 -0.40 11.06
C ARG A 78 -19.06 -0.98 11.45
N VAL A 79 -19.13 -2.30 11.72
CA VAL A 79 -20.36 -2.96 12.13
C VAL A 79 -20.86 -2.37 13.45
N ALA A 80 -19.96 -2.11 14.41
CA ALA A 80 -20.31 -1.48 15.67
C ALA A 80 -20.90 -0.07 15.48
N ILE A 81 -20.27 0.76 14.64
CA ILE A 81 -20.78 2.11 14.33
C ILE A 81 -22.14 2.04 13.63
N LEU A 82 -22.31 1.14 12.65
CA LEU A 82 -23.58 0.97 11.95
C LEU A 82 -24.70 0.50 12.90
N GLN A 83 -24.39 -0.38 13.85
CA GLN A 83 -25.34 -0.81 14.88
C GLN A 83 -25.73 0.35 15.81
N GLU A 84 -24.77 1.20 16.20
CA GLU A 84 -25.04 2.39 17.00
C GLU A 84 -25.94 3.38 16.25
N VAL A 85 -25.60 3.68 15.00
CA VAL A 85 -26.39 4.55 14.11
C VAL A 85 -27.81 4.01 13.93
N THR A 86 -27.94 2.71 13.66
CA THR A 86 -29.24 2.05 13.51
C THR A 86 -30.06 2.13 14.79
N SER A 87 -29.42 1.94 15.95
CA SER A 87 -30.08 2.04 17.25
C SER A 87 -30.59 3.46 17.51
N LYS A 88 -29.80 4.49 17.18
CA LYS A 88 -30.21 5.89 17.30
C LYS A 88 -31.38 6.22 16.36
N LEU A 89 -31.32 5.79 15.10
CA LEU A 89 -32.41 5.95 14.14
C LEU A 89 -33.68 5.25 14.62
N LEU A 90 -33.56 4.01 15.09
CA LEU A 90 -34.69 3.25 15.62
C LEU A 90 -35.31 3.96 16.84
N LEU A 91 -34.47 4.55 17.70
CA LEU A 91 -34.93 5.33 18.84
C LEU A 91 -35.63 6.61 18.41
N MET A 92 -35.11 7.32 17.40
CA MET A 92 -35.75 8.52 16.82
C MET A 92 -37.10 8.17 16.20
N VAL A 93 -37.15 7.16 15.33
CA VAL A 93 -38.41 6.68 14.71
C VAL A 93 -39.42 6.22 15.74
N ARG A 94 -38.97 5.64 16.87
CA ARG A 94 -39.85 5.27 17.98
C ARG A 94 -40.28 6.46 18.84
N ALA A 95 -39.43 7.48 18.98
CA ALA A 95 -39.67 8.65 19.80
C ALA A 95 -40.45 9.75 19.08
N SER A 96 -40.50 9.74 17.74
CA SER A 96 -41.14 10.79 16.98
C SER A 96 -41.91 10.29 15.75
N VAL A 97 -43.17 10.72 15.68
CA VAL A 97 -43.93 10.94 14.44
C VAL A 97 -43.35 12.15 13.67
N ASP A 98 -42.41 12.89 14.27
CA ASP A 98 -41.80 14.10 13.71
C ASP A 98 -40.33 13.88 13.30
N PHE A 99 -40.06 14.10 12.03
CA PHE A 99 -38.75 13.96 11.40
C PHE A 99 -37.82 15.14 11.74
N ASP A 100 -36.68 14.86 12.38
CA ASP A 100 -35.63 15.86 12.70
C ASP A 100 -34.55 15.89 11.60
N GLU A 101 -34.82 16.70 10.57
CA GLU A 101 -33.98 16.94 9.40
C GLU A 101 -32.50 17.29 9.73
N PRO A 102 -32.19 18.16 10.71
CA PRO A 102 -30.82 18.39 11.18
C PRO A 102 -30.06 17.13 11.60
N GLN A 103 -30.70 16.24 12.38
CA GLN A 103 -30.07 15.01 12.86
C GLN A 103 -29.85 14.01 11.71
N TYR A 104 -30.81 13.93 10.79
CA TYR A 104 -30.68 13.12 9.58
C TYR A 104 -29.50 13.56 8.69
N ARG A 105 -29.29 14.88 8.52
CA ARG A 105 -28.13 15.40 7.76
C ARG A 105 -26.79 15.04 8.40
N GLN A 106 -26.68 15.14 9.72
CA GLN A 106 -25.46 14.77 10.43
C GLN A 106 -25.14 13.29 10.25
N LEU A 107 -26.17 12.44 10.37
CA LEU A 107 -26.04 11.01 10.18
C LEU A 107 -25.63 10.65 8.74
N ARG A 108 -26.21 11.34 7.75
CA ARG A 108 -25.83 11.18 6.34
C ARG A 108 -24.38 11.59 6.10
N GLY A 109 -23.92 12.69 6.69
CA GLY A 109 -22.51 13.11 6.60
C GLY A 109 -21.57 12.05 7.16
N LEU A 110 -21.90 11.50 8.32
CA LEU A 110 -21.11 10.46 8.98
C LEU A 110 -21.05 9.16 8.14
N LEU A 111 -22.18 8.76 7.53
CA LEU A 111 -22.21 7.65 6.58
C LEU A 111 -21.40 7.91 5.30
N ASP A 112 -21.43 9.15 4.80
CA ASP A 112 -20.65 9.57 3.62
C ASP A 112 -19.14 9.55 3.88
N ASP A 113 -18.70 9.96 5.07
CA ASP A 113 -17.29 9.96 5.43
C ASP A 113 -16.78 8.54 5.66
N ILE A 114 -17.57 7.68 6.31
CA ILE A 114 -17.30 6.24 6.35
C ILE A 114 -17.21 5.70 4.92
N ALA A 115 -18.14 5.99 4.02
CA ALA A 115 -18.09 5.47 2.64
C ALA A 115 -16.82 5.90 1.87
N LYS A 116 -16.28 7.08 2.14
CA LYS A 116 -15.01 7.56 1.54
C LYS A 116 -13.80 6.84 2.12
N GLU A 117 -13.68 6.77 3.44
CA GLU A 117 -12.54 6.13 4.12
C GLU A 117 -12.46 4.62 3.85
N THR A 118 -13.61 4.02 3.53
CA THR A 118 -13.74 2.57 3.35
C THR A 118 -13.61 2.09 1.91
N GLY A 119 -13.34 3.02 0.97
CA GLY A 119 -13.19 2.74 -0.46
C GLY A 119 -14.49 2.44 -1.20
N GLY A 120 -15.65 2.67 -0.58
CA GLY A 120 -16.97 2.42 -1.16
C GLY A 120 -17.34 3.41 -2.28
N ARG A 121 -16.81 4.64 -2.21
CA ARG A 121 -16.80 5.55 -3.37
C ARG A 121 -15.45 5.43 -4.06
N LYS A 122 -15.38 4.64 -5.15
CA LYS A 122 -14.43 4.95 -6.21
C LYS A 122 -14.76 6.35 -6.70
N LEU A 123 -13.99 7.34 -6.28
CA LEU A 123 -13.89 8.58 -7.03
C LEU A 123 -13.47 8.15 -8.44
N ASN A 124 -14.38 8.28 -9.41
CA ASN A 124 -13.99 8.33 -10.80
C ASN A 124 -13.18 9.62 -10.96
N VAL A 125 -11.91 9.56 -10.59
CA VAL A 125 -10.95 10.59 -10.94
C VAL A 125 -10.72 10.37 -12.42
N GLU A 126 -11.45 11.10 -13.25
CA GLU A 126 -11.15 11.19 -14.67
C GLU A 126 -9.71 11.68 -14.82
N HIS A 127 -8.83 10.82 -15.31
CA HIS A 127 -7.49 11.18 -15.79
C HIS A 127 -7.56 11.65 -17.23
N THR A 128 -8.55 12.50 -17.53
CA THR A 128 -8.71 13.12 -18.85
C THR A 128 -8.45 14.62 -18.73
N GLY A 129 -8.08 15.26 -19.83
CA GLY A 129 -8.07 16.71 -19.92
C GLY A 129 -9.45 17.29 -19.61
N LYS A 130 -9.53 18.62 -19.50
CA LYS A 130 -10.72 19.40 -19.10
C LYS A 130 -12.02 19.02 -19.84
N ASP A 131 -11.91 18.34 -20.99
CA ASP A 131 -13.01 17.94 -21.88
C ASP A 131 -13.01 16.44 -22.25
N GLY A 132 -12.39 15.56 -21.45
CA GLY A 132 -12.34 14.11 -21.78
C GLY A 132 -11.25 13.72 -22.80
N GLY A 133 -10.49 14.69 -23.32
CA GLY A 133 -9.41 14.49 -24.29
C GLY A 133 -8.07 14.10 -23.67
N ASP A 134 -7.10 13.79 -24.54
CA ASP A 134 -5.74 13.36 -24.16
C ASP A 134 -5.02 14.39 -23.28
N LEU A 135 -4.22 13.89 -22.33
CA LEU A 135 -3.36 14.70 -21.47
C LEU A 135 -2.16 15.22 -22.27
N GLU A 136 -2.19 16.50 -22.65
CA GLU A 136 -1.01 17.18 -23.20
C GLU A 136 0.01 17.49 -22.09
N LEU A 137 1.05 16.67 -22.00
CA LEU A 137 2.19 16.91 -21.10
C LEU A 137 3.22 17.82 -21.79
N ASN A 138 3.18 19.12 -21.51
CA ASN A 138 4.24 20.04 -21.92
C ASN A 138 5.43 19.94 -20.95
N ILE A 139 6.46 19.19 -21.35
CA ILE A 139 7.72 19.08 -20.61
C ILE A 139 8.66 20.19 -21.09
N THR A 140 8.82 21.25 -20.28
CA THR A 140 9.87 22.26 -20.50
C THR A 140 11.21 21.71 -20.02
N ILE A 141 12.07 21.30 -20.95
CA ILE A 141 13.44 20.89 -20.65
C ILE A 141 14.33 22.14 -20.62
N ASN A 142 14.63 22.64 -19.42
CA ASN A 142 15.66 23.67 -19.24
C ASN A 142 17.05 23.02 -19.41
N GLY A 143 17.56 23.01 -20.65
CA GLY A 143 18.94 22.59 -20.94
C GLY A 143 19.98 23.55 -20.35
N PRO A 144 21.18 23.07 -20.00
CA PRO A 144 22.23 23.93 -19.46
C PRO A 144 22.75 24.90 -20.53
N ARG A 145 22.81 26.19 -20.19
CA ARG A 145 23.49 27.22 -20.99
C ARG A 145 24.98 26.90 -21.04
N THR A 146 25.46 26.45 -22.19
CA THR A 146 26.90 26.49 -22.51
C THR A 146 27.24 27.91 -22.94
N SER A 147 27.87 28.68 -22.06
CA SER A 147 28.53 29.94 -22.42
C SER A 147 29.93 29.63 -22.96
N SER A 148 30.09 29.83 -24.27
CA SER A 148 31.38 30.06 -24.94
C SER A 148 31.85 31.50 -24.72
#